data_AF-A0A2H0UPY0-F1
#
_entry.id   AF-A0A2H0UPY0-F1
#
_cell.length_a   1.000
_cell.length_b   1.000
_cell.length_c   1.000
_cell.angle_alpha   90.00
_cell.angle_beta   90.00
_cell.angle_gamma   90.00
#
_symmetry.space_group_name_H-M   'P 1'
#
loop_
_entity.id
_entity.type
_entity.pdbx_description
1 polymer ?
#
loop_
_entity_poly.entity_id
_entity_poly.type
_entity_poly.pdbx_seq_one_letter_code
_entity_poly.pdbx_strand_id
1 'polypeptide(L)'
;MRFIKTSLISSLAILAFTAGLAYVNLSKINGLLIVHLDQYRNVILGTPLDVFITIFLSALLVTINFGLARAFYHKENFLGVLLAISSIVLAVLILIFISAIISIN
;
A
#
# COMPACT_ATOMS: atom_id res chain seq x y z
N MET A 1 -16.24 16.02 4.87
CA MET A 1 -14.90 16.22 5.51
C MET A 1 -14.52 15.14 6.53
N ARG A 2 -15.40 14.71 7.46
CA ARG A 2 -15.13 13.62 8.42
C ARG A 2 -14.73 12.30 7.72
N PHE A 3 -15.46 11.94 6.66
CA PHE A 3 -15.20 10.75 5.85
C PHE A 3 -13.79 10.70 5.21
N ILE A 4 -13.31 11.81 4.66
CA ILE A 4 -11.99 11.86 4.01
C ILE A 4 -10.88 11.67 5.06
N LYS A 5 -11.05 12.24 6.26
CA LYS A 5 -10.11 12.04 7.38
C LYS A 5 -10.10 10.58 7.84
N THR A 6 -11.27 9.95 7.99
CA THR A 6 -11.35 8.54 8.39
C THR A 6 -10.77 7.60 7.33
N SER A 7 -10.95 7.91 6.04
CA SER A 7 -10.33 7.18 4.94
C SER A 7 -8.79 7.28 4.99
N LEU A 8 -8.23 8.46 5.21
CA LEU A 8 -6.77 8.60 5.35
C LEU A 8 -6.24 7.81 6.55
N ILE A 9 -6.86 7.95 7.72
CA ILE A 9 -6.41 7.25 8.93
C ILE A 9 -6.47 5.73 8.74
N SER A 10 -7.57 5.20 8.18
CA SER A 10 -7.68 3.77 7.90
C SER A 10 -6.66 3.28 6.87
N SER A 11 -6.45 4.03 5.78
CA SER A 11 -5.45 3.69 4.76
C SER A 11 -4.03 3.65 5.35
N LEU A 12 -3.66 4.66 6.15
CA LEU A 12 -2.36 4.70 6.82
C LEU A 12 -2.21 3.61 7.89
N ALA A 13 -3.27 3.31 8.63
CA ALA A 13 -3.27 2.23 9.62
C ALA A 13 -3.06 0.86 8.95
N ILE A 14 -3.71 0.61 7.81
CA ILE A 14 -3.49 -0.59 7.00
C ILE A 14 -2.04 -0.65 6.55
N LEU A 15 -1.51 0.41 5.93
CA LEU A 15 -0.11 0.44 5.46
C LEU A 15 0.90 0.26 6.60
N ALA A 16 0.65 0.84 7.76
CA ALA A 16 1.49 0.67 8.95
C ALA A 16 1.45 -0.79 9.46
N PHE A 17 0.27 -1.41 9.47
CA PHE A 17 0.11 -2.83 9.78
C PHE A 17 0.86 -3.71 8.77
N THR A 18 0.73 -3.42 7.48
CA THR A 18 1.47 -4.12 6.41
C THR A 18 2.98 -3.99 6.59
N ALA A 19 3.47 -2.80 6.96
CA ALA A 19 4.89 -2.58 7.26
C ALA A 19 5.35 -3.40 8.47
N GLY A 20 4.52 -3.50 9.52
CA GLY A 20 4.79 -4.35 10.67
C GLY A 20 4.91 -5.82 10.29
N LEU A 21 3.98 -6.33 9.47
CA LEU A 21 4.04 -7.70 8.94
C LEU A 21 5.30 -7.94 8.10
N ALA A 22 5.62 -7.01 7.20
CA ALA A 22 6.83 -7.09 6.39
C ALA A 22 8.09 -7.09 7.27
N TYR A 23 8.15 -6.27 8.30
CA TYR A 23 9.27 -6.23 9.24
C TYR A 23 9.45 -7.54 10.01
N VAL A 24 8.37 -8.09 10.56
CA VAL A 24 8.47 -9.34 11.35
C VAL A 24 8.91 -10.53 10.50
N ASN A 25 8.42 -10.64 9.26
CA ASN A 25 8.64 -11.81 8.41
C ASN A 25 9.87 -11.68 7.50
N LEU A 26 10.16 -10.47 6.99
CA LEU A 26 11.21 -10.27 5.97
C LEU A 26 12.52 -9.74 6.55
N SER A 27 12.55 -9.19 7.77
CA SER A 27 13.79 -8.62 8.36
C SER A 27 14.90 -9.65 8.58
N LYS A 28 14.56 -10.94 8.65
CA LYS A 28 15.51 -12.04 8.86
C LYS A 28 16.04 -12.61 7.53
N ILE A 29 15.44 -12.23 6.41
CA ILE A 29 15.80 -12.72 5.08
C ILE A 29 16.90 -11.82 4.53
N ASN A 30 18.15 -12.30 4.56
CA ASN A 30 19.31 -11.58 4.02
C ASN A 30 19.55 -11.85 2.52
N GLY A 31 18.56 -12.41 1.82
CA GLY A 31 18.66 -12.87 0.42
C GLY A 31 17.62 -12.26 -0.51
N LEU A 32 17.61 -12.72 -1.75
CA LEU A 32 16.61 -12.30 -2.73
C LEU A 32 15.25 -12.90 -2.37
N LEU A 33 14.21 -12.07 -2.42
CA LEU A 33 12.81 -12.44 -2.27
C LEU A 33 12.27 -12.92 -3.61
N ILE A 34 11.54 -14.02 -3.57
CA ILE A 34 10.78 -14.50 -4.71
C ILE A 34 9.50 -13.67 -4.80
N VAL A 35 9.46 -12.76 -5.76
CA VAL A 35 8.28 -11.95 -6.09
C VAL A 35 7.58 -12.61 -7.28
N HIS A 36 7.06 -13.82 -7.08
CA HIS A 36 6.37 -14.55 -8.16
C HIS A 36 4.99 -13.92 -8.45
N LEU A 37 4.76 -13.52 -9.70
CA LEU A 37 3.45 -13.08 -10.21
C LEU A 37 3.05 -13.79 -11.51
N ASP A 38 3.89 -14.67 -12.07
CA ASP A 38 3.64 -15.34 -13.34
C ASP A 38 4.10 -16.81 -13.29
N GLN A 39 3.29 -17.70 -13.86
CA GLN A 39 3.56 -19.15 -13.97
C GLN A 39 4.48 -19.49 -15.16
N TYR A 40 4.71 -18.53 -16.07
CA TYR A 40 5.32 -18.80 -17.38
C TYR A 40 6.61 -18.01 -17.68
N ARG A 41 7.16 -17.22 -16.74
CA ARG A 41 8.36 -16.43 -17.01
C ARG A 41 9.27 -16.24 -15.79
N ASN A 42 10.57 -16.19 -16.09
CA ASN A 42 11.73 -15.93 -15.23
C ASN A 42 11.39 -15.34 -13.84
N VAL A 43 11.87 -16.03 -12.81
CA VAL A 43 11.73 -15.62 -11.40
C VAL A 43 12.11 -14.14 -11.25
N ILE A 44 11.12 -13.30 -10.95
CA ILE A 44 11.38 -11.91 -10.57
C ILE A 44 11.87 -11.97 -9.12
N LEU A 45 13.14 -11.66 -8.95
CA LEU A 45 13.79 -11.61 -7.66
C LEU A 45 13.82 -10.16 -7.18
N GLY A 46 13.30 -9.92 -5.99
CA GLY A 46 13.35 -8.63 -5.32
C GLY A 46 14.23 -8.67 -4.08
N THR A 47 14.36 -7.55 -3.39
CA THR A 47 15.01 -7.45 -2.08
C THR A 47 13.99 -7.05 -1.01
N PRO A 48 14.23 -7.34 0.27
CA PRO A 48 13.36 -6.88 1.35
C PRO A 48 13.19 -5.35 1.34
N LEU A 49 14.22 -4.62 0.92
CA LEU A 49 14.20 -3.18 0.75
C LEU A 49 13.12 -2.75 -0.26
N ASP A 50 12.96 -3.47 -1.37
CA ASP A 50 11.95 -3.14 -2.40
C ASP A 50 10.52 -3.21 -1.85
N VAL A 51 10.26 -4.14 -0.92
CA VAL A 51 8.98 -4.25 -0.22
C VAL A 51 8.72 -3.02 0.66
N PHE A 52 9.71 -2.60 1.44
CA PHE A 52 9.59 -1.40 2.28
C PHE A 52 9.46 -0.12 1.45
N ILE A 53 10.21 0.00 0.36
CA ILE A 53 10.08 1.13 -0.59
C ILE A 53 8.67 1.16 -1.18
N THR A 54 8.11 0.01 -1.55
CA THR A 54 6.75 -0.09 -2.10
C THR A 54 5.70 0.39 -1.09
N ILE A 55 5.82 -0.02 0.19
CA ILE A 55 4.92 0.46 1.26
C ILE A 55 5.07 1.97 1.44
N PHE A 56 6.32 2.46 1.48
CA PHE A 56 6.61 3.88 1.68
C PHE A 56 6.04 4.76 0.55
N LEU A 57 6.27 4.37 -0.72
CA LEU A 57 5.71 5.05 -1.88
C LEU A 57 4.18 5.03 -1.86
N SER A 58 3.58 3.93 -1.45
CA SER A 58 2.12 3.82 -1.29
C SER A 58 1.59 4.78 -0.22
N ALA A 59 2.31 4.95 0.90
CA ALA A 59 1.94 5.90 1.94
C ALA A 59 2.04 7.36 1.47
N LEU A 60 3.08 7.70 0.69
CA LEU A 60 3.18 9.00 0.04
C LEU A 60 2.00 9.24 -0.92
N LEU A 61 1.66 8.25 -1.73
CA LEU A 61 0.58 8.37 -2.71
C LEU A 61 -0.79 8.54 -2.04
N VAL A 62 -1.05 7.82 -0.93
CA VAL A 62 -2.24 8.03 -0.09
C VAL A 62 -2.29 9.46 0.46
N THR A 63 -1.15 10.00 0.89
CA THR A 63 -1.05 11.36 1.43
C THR A 63 -1.34 12.42 0.35
N ILE A 64 -0.78 12.23 -0.85
CA ILE A 64 -1.06 13.09 -2.01
C ILE A 64 -2.55 13.01 -2.39
N ASN A 65 -3.11 11.81 -2.46
CA ASN A 65 -4.53 11.60 -2.74
C ASN A 65 -5.43 12.27 -1.72
N PHE A 66 -5.05 12.33 -0.44
CA PHE A 66 -5.79 13.08 0.56
C PHE A 66 -5.76 14.59 0.32
N GLY A 67 -4.60 15.14 -0.06
CA GLY A 67 -4.47 16.54 -0.45
C GLY A 67 -5.41 16.89 -1.62
N LEU A 68 -5.40 16.04 -2.66
CA LEU A 68 -6.30 16.16 -3.80
C LEU A 68 -7.77 16.01 -3.39
N ALA A 69 -8.10 14.98 -2.61
CA ALA A 69 -9.46 14.74 -2.13
C ALA A 69 -10.00 15.94 -1.35
N ARG A 70 -9.18 16.58 -0.51
CA ARG A 70 -9.57 17.79 0.23
C ARG A 70 -9.79 18.98 -0.70
N ALA A 71 -8.93 19.17 -1.69
CA ALA A 71 -9.06 20.25 -2.66
C ALA A 71 -10.33 20.08 -3.53
N PHE A 72 -10.58 18.87 -4.02
CA PHE A 72 -11.75 18.57 -4.84
C PHE A 72 -13.04 18.53 -4.05
N TYR A 73 -13.05 18.07 -2.80
CA TYR A 73 -14.28 18.04 -1.98
C TYR A 73 -14.92 19.42 -1.80
N HIS A 74 -14.14 20.50 -1.92
CA HIS A 74 -14.68 21.86 -1.84
C HIS A 74 -15.41 22.29 -3.11
N LYS A 75 -15.10 21.69 -4.27
CA LYS A 75 -15.72 21.96 -5.56
C LYS A 75 -16.77 20.90 -5.94
N GLU A 76 -16.42 19.63 -5.78
CA GLU A 76 -17.21 18.46 -6.17
C GLU A 76 -17.09 17.37 -5.10
N ASN A 77 -18.20 17.10 -4.41
CA ASN A 77 -18.26 16.08 -3.37
C ASN A 77 -17.93 14.68 -3.91
N PHE A 78 -18.30 14.38 -5.17
CA PHE A 78 -18.10 13.07 -5.79
C PHE A 78 -16.62 12.74 -5.98
N LEU A 79 -15.83 13.62 -6.61
CA LEU A 79 -14.40 13.41 -6.84
C LEU A 79 -13.62 13.26 -5.53
N GLY A 80 -13.94 14.08 -4.52
CA GLY A 80 -13.31 13.98 -3.21
C GLY A 80 -13.58 12.65 -2.50
N VAL A 81 -14.80 12.11 -2.63
CA VAL A 81 -15.16 10.79 -2.07
C VAL A 81 -14.51 9.65 -2.85
N LEU A 82 -14.50 9.74 -4.19
CA LEU A 82 -13.88 8.74 -5.06
C LEU A 82 -12.38 8.58 -4.75
N LEU A 83 -11.64 9.69 -4.63
CA LEU A 83 -10.23 9.68 -4.26
C LEU A 83 -10.00 9.10 -2.86
N ALA A 84 -10.86 9.41 -1.90
CA ALA A 84 -10.78 8.85 -0.56
C ALA A 84 -11.01 7.32 -0.56
N ILE A 85 -11.95 6.82 -1.36
CA ILE A 85 -12.19 5.37 -1.49
C ILE A 85 -11.00 4.70 -2.17
N SER A 86 -10.46 5.31 -3.24
CA SER A 86 -9.31 4.79 -3.97
C SER A 86 -8.09 4.58 -3.07
N SER A 87 -7.85 5.46 -2.09
CA SER A 87 -6.75 5.31 -1.13
C SER A 87 -6.90 4.07 -0.24
N ILE A 88 -8.13 3.75 0.20
CA ILE A 88 -8.40 2.56 1.00
C ILE A 88 -8.19 1.30 0.15
N VAL A 89 -8.75 1.29 -1.06
CA VAL A 89 -8.59 0.17 -2.00
C VAL A 89 -7.12 -0.08 -2.29
N LEU A 90 -6.34 0.98 -2.54
CA LEU A 90 -4.89 0.88 -2.74
C LEU A 90 -4.18 0.28 -1.52
N ALA A 91 -4.50 0.74 -0.30
CA ALA A 91 -3.89 0.20 0.91
C ALA A 91 -4.18 -1.30 1.10
N VAL A 92 -5.42 -1.73 0.80
CA VAL A 92 -5.81 -3.15 0.84
C VAL A 92 -5.09 -3.96 -0.24
N LEU A 93 -4.96 -3.45 -1.46
CA LEU A 93 -4.22 -4.12 -2.53
C LEU A 93 -2.73 -4.31 -2.15
N ILE A 94 -2.11 -3.31 -1.54
CA ILE A 94 -0.74 -3.40 -1.05
C ILE A 94 -0.61 -4.43 0.08
N LEU A 95 -1.58 -4.50 1.00
CA LEU A 95 -1.61 -5.54 2.02
C LEU A 95 -1.65 -6.94 1.39
N ILE A 96 -2.60 -7.19 0.48
CA ILE A 96 -2.73 -8.49 -0.21
C ILE A 96 -1.44 -8.84 -0.95
N PHE A 97 -0.89 -7.89 -1.70
CA PHE A 97 0.34 -8.07 -2.47
C PHE A 97 1.51 -8.49 -1.58
N ILE A 98 1.72 -7.80 -0.47
CA ILE A 98 2.83 -8.08 0.45
C ILE A 98 2.61 -9.37 1.22
N SER A 99 1.36 -9.66 1.61
CA SER A 99 1.02 -10.95 2.20
C SER A 99 1.29 -12.13 1.25
N ALA A 100 1.05 -11.96 -0.05
CA ALA A 100 1.39 -12.97 -1.05
C ALA A 100 2.91 -13.19 -1.14
N ILE A 101 3.71 -12.12 -1.13
CA ILE A 101 5.18 -12.21 -1.10
C ILE A 101 5.63 -12.96 0.17
N ILE A 102 5.11 -12.60 1.34
CA ILE A 102 5.44 -13.27 2.60
C ILE A 102 4.99 -14.74 2.58
N SER A 103 3.85 -15.08 1.98
CA SER A 103 3.37 -16.47 1.96
C SER A 103 4.25 -17.40 1.11
N ILE A 104 5.01 -16.85 0.16
CA ILE A 104 5.87 -17.63 -0.75
C ILE A 104 7.28 -17.81 -0.18
N ASN A 105 7.71 -16.92 0.73
CA ASN A 105 9.09 -16.85 1.25
C ASN A 105 9.15 -17.12 2.75
#